data_AF-A0A7C1S4L2-F1
#
_entry.id   AF-A0A7C1S4L2-F1
#
_cell.length_a   1.000
_cell.length_b   1.000
_cell.length_c   1.000
_cell.angle_alpha   90.00
_cell.angle_beta   90.00
_cell.angle_gamma   90.00
#
_symmetry.space_group_name_H-M   'P 1'
#
loop_
_entity.id
_entity.type
_entity.pdbx_description
1 polymer ?
#
loop_
_entity_poly.entity_id
_entity_poly.type
_entity_poly.pdbx_seq_one_letter_code
_entity_poly.pdbx_strand_id
1 'polypeptide(L)' 'MSVLVYTEAEEGKFKKTAYEVASYARGIADLMGTSVTAVTINAEETASLGDYGVDKVLHVKNDKL' A
#
# COMPACT_ATOMS: atom_id res chain seq x y z
N MET A 1 13.46 8.09 5.16
CA MET A 1 12.32 8.18 6.09
C MET A 1 11.06 8.01 5.27
N SER A 2 10.33 6.89 5.39
CA SER A 2 9.36 6.48 4.36
C SER A 2 8.05 7.28 4.39
N VAL A 3 7.42 7.44 3.23
CA VAL A 3 6.00 7.78 3.12
C VAL A 3 5.19 6.53 3.47
N LEU A 4 4.27 6.65 4.42
CA LEU A 4 3.42 5.55 4.87
C LEU A 4 2.01 5.75 4.31
N VAL A 5 1.45 4.72 3.68
CA VAL A 5 0.06 4.71 3.19
C VAL A 5 -0.73 3.56 3.77
N TYR A 6 -2.00 3.79 4.06
CA TYR A 6 -2.96 2.73 4.35
C TYR A 6 -3.68 2.35 3.05
N THR A 7 -3.70 1.06 2.75
CA THR A 7 -4.32 0.49 1.54
C THR A 7 -5.44 -0.45 1.95
N GLU A 8 -6.68 -0.01 1.68
CA GLU A 8 -7.90 -0.73 2.00
C GLU A 8 -8.13 -1.89 1.01
N ALA A 9 -8.50 -3.05 1.57
CA ALA A 9 -8.97 -4.20 0.82
C ALA A 9 -10.39 -4.58 1.26
N GLU A 10 -11.19 -5.05 0.31
CA GLU A 10 -12.53 -5.56 0.49
C GLU A 10 -12.57 -6.98 -0.09
N GLU A 11 -13.06 -7.95 0.68
CA GLU A 11 -13.02 -9.37 0.32
C GLU A 11 -11.61 -9.84 -0.11
N GLY A 12 -10.58 -9.37 0.59
CA GLY A 12 -9.18 -9.71 0.29
C GLY A 12 -8.57 -8.98 -0.91
N LYS A 13 -9.34 -8.14 -1.62
CA LYS A 13 -8.90 -7.44 -2.83
C LYS A 13 -8.80 -5.94 -2.61
N PHE A 14 -7.74 -5.33 -3.11
CA PHE A 14 -7.59 -3.89 -3.01
C PHE A 14 -8.66 -3.13 -3.79
N LYS A 15 -9.19 -2.09 -3.15
CA LYS A 15 -10.02 -1.09 -3.83
C LYS A 15 -9.18 -0.28 -4.80
N LYS A 16 -9.83 0.30 -5.82
CA LYS A 16 -9.20 1.22 -6.78
C LYS A 16 -8.44 2.35 -6.09
N THR A 17 -8.99 2.88 -5.01
CA THR A 17 -8.40 3.94 -4.21
C THR A 17 -7.07 3.55 -3.57
N ALA A 18 -6.84 2.28 -3.23
CA ALA A 18 -5.56 1.82 -2.69
C ALA A 18 -4.42 2.00 -3.71
N TYR A 19 -4.68 1.68 -4.98
CA TYR A 19 -3.72 1.85 -6.07
C TYR A 19 -3.47 3.31 -6.43
N GLU A 20 -4.52 4.15 -6.38
CA GLU A 20 -4.41 5.60 -6.57
C GLU A 20 -3.54 6.25 -5.49
N VAL A 21 -3.78 5.88 -4.22
CA VAL A 21 -3.00 6.37 -3.07
C VAL A 21 -1.55 5.89 -3.15
N ALA A 22 -1.30 4.63 -3.51
CA ALA A 22 0.04 4.10 -3.73
C ALA A 22 0.81 4.91 -4.79
N SER A 23 0.18 5.16 -5.95
CA SER A 23 0.79 5.90 -7.05
C SER A 23 1.09 7.35 -6.67
N TYR A 24 0.18 7.99 -5.93
CA TYR A 24 0.37 9.34 -5.44
C TYR A 24 1.51 9.43 -4.41
N ALA A 25 1.57 8.47 -3.50
CA ALA A 25 2.64 8.37 -2.51
C ALA A 25 4.01 8.14 -3.16
N ARG A 26 4.09 7.37 -4.25
CA ARG A 26 5.32 7.22 -5.04
C ARG A 26 5.83 8.57 -5.53
N GLY A 27 4.96 9.39 -6.12
CA GLY A 27 5.34 10.73 -6.57
C GLY A 27 5.87 11.62 -5.44
N ILE A 28 5.24 11.58 -4.26
CA ILE A 28 5.74 12.30 -3.08
C ILE A 28 7.08 11.75 -2.60
N ALA A 29 7.21 10.43 -2.54
CA ALA A 29 8.41 9.76 -2.08
C ALA A 29 9.60 10.06 -3.00
N ASP A 30 9.37 10.16 -4.31
CA ASP A 30 10.39 10.54 -5.30
C ASP A 30 10.87 11.98 -5.08
N LEU A 31 9.94 12.93 -4.86
CA LEU A 31 10.30 14.32 -4.55
C LEU A 31 11.11 14.45 -3.25
N MET A 32 10.88 13.55 -2.31
CA MET A 32 11.57 13.50 -1.02
C MET A 32 12.82 12.60 -1.03
N GLY A 33 13.11 11.90 -2.13
CA GLY A 33 14.20 10.94 -2.21
C GLY A 33 14.08 9.79 -1.21
N THR A 34 12.87 9.27 -0.99
CA THR A 34 12.57 8.25 0.02
C THR A 34 11.71 7.11 -0.53
N SER A 35 11.34 6.14 0.32
CA SER A 35 10.55 4.98 -0.04
C SER A 35 9.07 5.10 0.37
N VAL A 36 8.22 4.30 -0.27
CA VAL A 36 6.81 4.10 0.08
C VAL A 36 6.66 2.79 0.84
N THR A 37 6.02 2.84 2.01
CA THR A 37 5.58 1.66 2.75
C THR A 37 4.05 1.66 2.81
N ALA A 38 3.42 0.57 2.38
CA ALA A 38 1.98 0.38 2.52
C ALA A 38 1.66 -0.46 3.75
N VAL A 39 0.57 -0.15 4.43
CA VAL A 39 -0.05 -0.99 5.45
C VAL A 39 -1.38 -1.49 4.92
N THR A 40 -1.57 -2.80 4.95
CA THR A 40 -2.82 -3.43 4.56
C THR A 40 -3.25 -4.45 5.59
N ILE A 41 -4.56 -4.65 5.71
CA ILE A 41 -5.19 -5.57 6.65
C ILE A 41 -6.00 -6.57 5.82
N ASN A 42 -5.74 -7.87 6.06
CA ASN A 42 -6.49 -8.98 5.48
C ASN A 42 -6.58 -8.99 3.94
N ALA A 43 -5.60 -8.40 3.24
CA ALA A 43 -5.49 -8.52 1.77
C ALA A 43 -4.88 -9.87 1.37
N GLU A 44 -5.39 -10.49 0.33
CA GLU A 44 -4.87 -11.78 -0.16
C GLU A 44 -3.65 -11.61 -1.07
N GLU A 45 -3.70 -10.64 -1.99
CA GLU A 45 -2.68 -10.42 -3.00
C GLU A 45 -1.99 -9.06 -2.81
N THR A 46 -0.97 -9.02 -1.97
CA THR A 46 -0.25 -7.77 -1.64
C THR A 46 0.77 -7.34 -2.69
N ALA A 47 1.18 -8.24 -3.58
CA ALA A 47 2.23 -7.98 -4.56
C ALA A 47 1.84 -6.94 -5.61
N SER A 48 0.54 -6.85 -5.94
CA SER A 48 -0.01 -5.92 -6.92
C SER A 48 0.28 -4.45 -6.58
N LEU A 49 0.45 -4.08 -5.30
CA LEU A 49 0.81 -2.73 -4.90
C LEU A 49 2.22 -2.30 -5.37
N GLY A 50 3.11 -3.26 -5.63
CA GLY A 50 4.46 -2.98 -6.13
C GLY A 50 4.43 -2.29 -7.50
N ASP A 51 3.49 -2.68 -8.36
CA ASP A 51 3.29 -2.08 -9.69
C ASP A 51 2.87 -0.61 -9.63
N TYR A 52 2.37 -0.17 -8.47
CA TYR A 52 1.93 1.21 -8.20
C TYR A 52 2.92 1.97 -7.30
N GLY A 53 4.16 1.48 -7.19
CA GLY A 53 5.28 2.20 -6.58
C GLY A 53 5.47 1.97 -5.08
N VAL A 54 4.83 0.94 -4.51
CA VAL A 54 5.07 0.55 -3.11
C VAL A 54 6.35 -0.28 -3.01
N ASP A 55 7.31 0.20 -2.21
CA ASP A 55 8.59 -0.51 -2.01
C ASP A 55 8.48 -1.62 -0.96
N LYS A 56 7.60 -1.44 0.03
CA LYS A 56 7.40 -2.40 1.12
C LYS A 56 5.93 -2.48 1.54
N VAL A 57 5.41 -3.69 1.71
CA VAL A 57 4.07 -3.91 2.27
C VAL A 57 4.18 -4.50 3.68
N LEU A 58 3.53 -3.84 4.64
CA LEU A 58 3.25 -4.35 5.96
C LEU A 58 1.85 -4.96 5.95
N HIS A 59 1.82 -6.30 5.84
CA HIS A 59 0.59 -7.06 5.79
C HIS A 59 0.20 -7.53 7.19
N VAL A 60 -0.92 -7.03 7.70
CA VAL A 60 -1.52 -7.44 8.96
C VAL A 60 -2.63 -8.45 8.69
N LYS A 61 -2.57 -9.60 9.36
CA LYS A 61 -3.67 -10.59 9.38
C LYS A 61 -4.29 -10.65 10.77
N ASN A 62 -5.59 -10.45 10.85
CA ASN A 62 -6.33 -10.49 12.10
C ASN A 62 -7.81 -10.82 11.86
N ASP A 63 -8.27 -11.96 12.37
CA ASP A 63 -9.64 -12.45 12.17
C ASP A 63 -10.72 -11.59 12.88
N LYS A 64 -10.31 -10.65 13.75
CA LYS A 64 -11.22 -9.71 14.43
C LYS A 64 -11.45 -8.42 13.65
N LEU A 65 -10.75 -8.23 12.54
CA LEU A 65 -10.80 -7.05 11.67
C LEU A 65 -11.17 -7.48 10.25
#